data_AF-A0A4P9YID4-F1
#
_entry.id   AF-A0A4P9YID4-F1
#
_cell.length_a   1.000
_cell.length_b   1.000
_cell.length_c   1.000
_cell.angle_alpha   90.00
_cell.angle_beta   90.00
_cell.angle_gamma   90.00
#
_symmetry.space_group_name_H-M   'P 1'
#
loop_
_entity.id
_entity.type
_entity.pdbx_description
1 polymer ?
#
loop_
_entity_poly.entity_id
_entity_poly.type
_entity_poly.pdbx_seq_one_letter_code
_entity_poly.pdbx_strand_id
1 'polypeptide(L)'
;MLYLDLFFNWPMLVHPMKDCIIVTMQLVVSFSIGLLPGIDNFAHIGGFVTGILASCILTPKIFYSSWDKGRKIILMIICFPILVGLFLYGFLAFYSNISSTEICSWCKYLDCPVPDNAFCQQ
;
A
#
# COMPACT_ATOMS: atom_id res chain seq x y z
N MET A 1 6.53 -5.57 -2.40
CA MET A 1 7.58 -6.34 -3.10
C MET A 1 8.90 -6.22 -2.36
N LEU A 2 9.62 -5.10 -2.48
CA LEU A 2 11.00 -4.97 -1.98
C LEU A 2 11.18 -5.27 -0.47
N TYR A 3 10.26 -4.81 0.38
CA TYR A 3 10.29 -5.09 1.82
C TYR A 3 10.08 -6.57 2.19
N LEU A 4 9.18 -7.27 1.49
CA LEU A 4 8.88 -8.67 1.78
C LEU A 4 10.05 -9.56 1.36
N ASP A 5 10.65 -9.30 0.19
CA ASP A 5 11.85 -10.00 -0.26
C ASP A 5 13.03 -9.76 0.71
N LEU A 6 13.18 -8.53 1.22
CA LEU A 6 14.18 -8.19 2.23
C LEU A 6 13.98 -8.98 3.53
N PHE A 7 12.73 -9.09 4.01
CA PHE A 7 12.43 -9.79 5.26
C PHE A 7 12.60 -11.31 5.13
N PHE A 8 12.16 -11.90 4.03
CA PHE A 8 12.32 -13.34 3.78
C PHE A 8 13.79 -13.72 3.56
N ASN A 9 14.58 -12.84 2.93
CA ASN A 9 15.99 -13.10 2.64
C ASN A 9 16.95 -12.51 3.69
N TRP A 10 16.43 -11.90 4.76
CA TRP A 10 17.19 -11.22 5.82
C TRP A 10 18.42 -12.00 6.34
N PRO A 11 18.35 -13.33 6.61
CA PRO A 11 19.52 -14.07 7.08
C PRO A 11 20.55 -14.38 5.98
N MET A 12 20.19 -14.23 4.71
CA MET A 12 21.05 -14.49 3.54
C MET A 12 21.72 -13.20 3.01
N LEU A 13 21.30 -12.03 3.49
CA LEU A 13 21.90 -10.76 3.14
C LEU A 13 23.20 -10.52 3.91
N VAL A 14 24.24 -10.08 3.20
CA VAL A 14 25.53 -9.70 3.80
C VAL A 14 25.38 -8.45 4.67
N HIS A 15 24.50 -7.51 4.29
CA HIS A 15 24.24 -6.25 5.00
C HIS A 15 22.74 -5.91 5.05
N PRO A 16 21.90 -6.67 5.79
CA PRO A 16 20.44 -6.52 5.79
C PRO A 16 19.97 -5.12 6.21
N MET A 17 20.72 -4.46 7.10
CA MET A 17 20.41 -3.11 7.56
C MET A 17 20.58 -2.05 6.46
N LYS A 18 21.61 -2.17 5.60
CA LYS A 18 21.86 -1.17 4.53
C LYS A 18 20.76 -1.22 3.48
N ASP A 19 20.37 -2.42 3.08
CA ASP A 19 19.31 -2.62 2.10
C ASP A 19 17.96 -2.15 2.67
N CYS A 20 17.65 -2.43 3.94
CA CYS A 20 16.46 -1.90 4.62
C CYS A 20 16.41 -0.37 4.61
N ILE A 21 17.53 0.29 4.91
CA ILE A 21 17.63 1.75 4.94
C ILE A 21 17.39 2.33 3.54
N ILE A 22 17.95 1.74 2.49
CA ILE A 22 17.78 2.20 1.10
C ILE A 22 16.31 2.10 0.66
N VAL A 23 15.66 0.96 0.91
CA VAL A 23 14.24 0.78 0.59
C VAL A 23 13.37 1.78 1.36
N THR A 24 13.67 1.98 2.63
CA THR A 24 12.94 2.92 3.50
C THR A 24 13.16 4.37 3.08
N MET A 25 14.38 4.72 2.68
CA MET A 25 14.67 6.04 2.12
C MET A 25 13.88 6.29 0.83
N GLN A 26 13.81 5.32 -0.07
CA GLN A 26 13.00 5.44 -1.30
C GLN A 26 11.51 5.61 -1.02
N LEU A 27 10.98 4.92 -0.01
CA LEU A 27 9.60 5.11 0.46
C LEU A 27 9.39 6.53 0.98
N VAL A 28 10.27 7.00 1.88
CA VAL A 28 10.16 8.33 2.51
C VAL A 28 10.32 9.45 1.47
N VAL A 29 11.25 9.32 0.52
CA VAL A 29 11.44 10.31 -0.55
C VAL A 29 10.22 10.34 -1.48
N SER A 30 9.73 9.18 -1.92
CA SER A 30 8.52 9.09 -2.75
C SER A 30 7.28 9.62 -2.03
N PHE A 31 7.19 9.38 -0.71
CA PHE A 31 6.12 9.88 0.15
C PHE A 31 6.23 11.39 0.37
N SER A 32 7.42 11.92 0.55
CA SER A 32 7.66 13.36 0.73
C SER A 32 7.36 14.15 -0.54
N ILE A 33 7.68 13.59 -1.71
CA ILE A 33 7.28 14.15 -3.01
C ILE A 33 5.77 14.01 -3.21
N GLY A 34 5.17 12.93 -2.73
CA GLY A 34 3.72 12.73 -2.67
C GLY A 34 2.97 13.69 -1.75
N LEU A 35 3.63 14.21 -0.72
CA LEU A 35 3.08 15.15 0.26
C LEU A 35 3.08 16.62 -0.21
N LEU A 36 3.40 16.88 -1.48
CA LEU A 36 3.27 18.24 -2.03
C LEU A 36 1.82 18.72 -1.91
N PRO A 37 1.60 20.01 -1.60
CA PRO A 37 0.26 20.56 -1.41
C PRO A 37 -0.56 20.40 -2.70
N GLY A 38 -1.72 19.73 -2.57
CA GLY A 38 -2.60 19.42 -3.69
C GLY A 38 -2.47 18.01 -4.27
N ILE A 39 -1.62 17.14 -3.70
CA ILE A 39 -1.55 15.71 -4.07
C ILE A 39 -2.24 14.85 -3.00
N ASP A 40 -3.09 13.94 -3.48
CA ASP A 40 -4.02 13.09 -2.76
C ASP A 40 -3.28 12.04 -1.91
N ASN A 41 -3.37 12.15 -0.57
CA ASN A 41 -2.75 11.20 0.37
C ASN A 41 -3.48 9.85 0.34
N PHE A 42 -4.76 9.87 -0.05
CA PHE A 42 -5.55 8.67 -0.22
C PHE A 42 -4.99 7.76 -1.35
N ALA A 43 -4.53 8.33 -2.46
CA ALA A 43 -3.85 7.61 -3.53
C ALA A 43 -2.51 6.98 -3.07
N HIS A 44 -1.74 7.67 -2.23
CA HIS A 44 -0.48 7.12 -1.69
C HIS A 44 -0.72 5.95 -0.74
N ILE A 45 -1.64 6.09 0.21
CA ILE A 45 -2.01 5.01 1.14
C ILE A 45 -2.63 3.84 0.37
N GLY A 46 -3.56 4.12 -0.53
CA GLY A 46 -4.21 3.14 -1.39
C GLY A 46 -3.20 2.39 -2.27
N GLY A 47 -2.25 3.10 -2.87
CA GLY A 47 -1.16 2.53 -3.66
C GLY A 47 -0.24 1.62 -2.83
N PHE A 48 0.06 2.00 -1.58
CA PHE A 48 0.85 1.16 -0.67
C PHE A 48 0.13 -0.13 -0.29
N VAL A 49 -1.15 -0.03 0.09
CA VAL A 49 -1.99 -1.19 0.48
C VAL A 49 -2.17 -2.14 -0.71
N THR A 50 -2.57 -1.62 -1.88
CA THR A 50 -2.74 -2.43 -3.10
C THR A 50 -1.42 -3.03 -3.57
N GLY A 51 -0.30 -2.32 -3.43
CA GLY A 51 1.04 -2.82 -3.71
C GLY A 51 1.50 -3.98 -2.81
N ILE A 52 1.14 -3.97 -1.52
CA ILE A 52 1.39 -5.09 -0.58
C ILE A 52 0.49 -6.29 -0.87
N LEU A 53 -0.74 -6.06 -1.32
CA LEU A 53 -1.65 -7.15 -1.70
C LEU A 53 -1.21 -7.79 -3.03
N ALA A 54 -0.90 -6.99 -4.05
CA ALA A 54 -0.40 -7.45 -5.35
C ALA A 54 0.95 -8.17 -5.17
N SER A 55 1.86 -7.57 -4.41
CA SER A 55 2.62 -8.21 -3.34
C SER A 55 2.59 -9.74 -3.21
N CYS A 56 1.73 -10.15 -2.30
CA CYS A 56 1.47 -11.52 -1.91
C CYS A 56 0.97 -12.43 -3.04
N ILE A 57 0.41 -11.85 -4.11
CA ILE A 57 -0.15 -12.61 -5.25
C ILE A 57 0.92 -12.91 -6.31
N LEU A 58 1.77 -11.91 -6.62
CA LEU A 58 2.73 -11.96 -7.74
C LEU A 58 4.11 -12.51 -7.35
N THR A 59 4.41 -12.64 -6.05
CA THR A 59 5.69 -13.22 -5.60
C THR A 59 5.91 -14.61 -6.21
N PRO A 60 7.07 -14.88 -6.84
CA PRO A 60 7.34 -16.16 -7.49
C PRO A 60 7.20 -17.32 -6.51
N LYS A 61 6.52 -18.38 -6.97
CA LYS A 61 6.17 -19.55 -6.18
C LYS A 61 7.36 -20.50 -6.05
N ILE A 62 8.36 -20.08 -5.27
CA ILE A 62 9.45 -20.97 -4.83
C ILE A 62 8.92 -21.77 -3.65
N PHE A 63 8.78 -23.08 -3.82
CA PHE A 63 8.28 -23.99 -2.79
C PHE A 63 9.45 -24.77 -2.21
N TYR A 64 9.75 -24.56 -0.93
CA TYR A 64 10.78 -25.31 -0.19
C TYR A 64 10.19 -26.45 0.63
N SER A 65 8.96 -26.28 1.15
CA SER A 65 8.22 -27.30 1.91
C SER A 65 6.72 -27.32 1.56
N SER A 66 6.05 -28.45 1.80
CA SER A 66 4.59 -28.62 1.65
C SER A 66 3.81 -27.62 2.50
N TRP A 67 4.36 -27.18 3.64
CA TRP A 67 3.74 -26.19 4.52
C TRP A 67 3.78 -24.77 3.92
N ASP A 68 4.87 -24.41 3.25
CA ASP A 68 5.02 -23.13 2.54
C ASP A 68 4.08 -23.05 1.34
N LYS A 69 3.83 -24.20 0.69
CA LYS A 69 2.86 -24.31 -0.42
C LYS A 69 1.45 -23.96 0.04
N GLY A 70 1.01 -24.54 1.17
CA GLY A 70 -0.31 -24.27 1.75
C GLY A 70 -0.48 -22.81 2.15
N ARG A 71 0.47 -22.25 2.90
CA ARG A 71 0.42 -20.85 3.35
C ARG A 71 0.36 -19.86 2.19
N LYS A 72 1.17 -20.06 1.14
CA LYS A 72 1.17 -19.17 -0.04
C LYS A 72 -0.13 -19.25 -0.84
N ILE A 73 -0.72 -20.45 -0.98
CA ILE A 73 -2.01 -20.62 -1.65
C ILE A 73 -3.13 -19.96 -0.85
N ILE A 74 -3.16 -20.14 0.47
CA ILE A 74 -4.15 -19.49 1.34
C ILE A 74 -4.02 -17.97 1.27
N LEU A 75 -2.80 -17.44 1.36
CA LEU A 75 -2.53 -16.00 1.22
C LEU A 75 -2.99 -15.47 -0.14
N MET A 76 -2.78 -16.20 -1.22
CA MET A 76 -3.25 -15.81 -2.56
C MET A 76 -4.78 -15.79 -2.66
N ILE A 77 -5.45 -16.83 -2.15
CA ILE A 77 -6.92 -16.93 -2.15
C ILE A 77 -7.57 -15.82 -1.32
N ILE A 78 -6.89 -15.33 -0.28
CA ILE A 78 -7.38 -14.23 0.56
C ILE A 78 -7.04 -12.86 -0.07
N CYS A 79 -5.80 -12.64 -0.51
CA CYS A 79 -5.36 -11.34 -1.00
C CYS A 79 -6.00 -10.97 -2.34
N PHE A 80 -6.25 -11.95 -3.21
CA PHE A 80 -6.86 -11.72 -4.52
C PHE A 80 -8.27 -11.11 -4.45
N PRO A 81 -9.25 -11.69 -3.73
CA PRO A 81 -10.58 -11.08 -3.61
C PRO A 81 -10.56 -9.75 -2.85
N ILE A 82 -9.65 -9.57 -1.88
CA ILE A 82 -9.48 -8.27 -1.21
C ILE A 82 -9.02 -7.21 -2.20
N LEU A 83 -8.04 -7.52 -3.06
CA LEU A 83 -7.54 -6.59 -4.07
C LEU A 83 -8.64 -6.22 -5.08
N VAL A 84 -9.39 -7.21 -5.56
CA VAL A 84 -10.52 -6.99 -6.49
C VAL A 84 -11.61 -6.16 -5.80
N GLY A 85 -11.96 -6.46 -4.55
CA GLY A 85 -12.94 -5.72 -3.78
C GLY A 85 -12.55 -4.25 -3.58
N LEU A 86 -11.30 -3.99 -3.21
CA LEU A 86 -10.77 -2.63 -3.07
C LEU A 86 -10.80 -1.85 -4.39
N PHE A 87 -10.44 -2.50 -5.50
CA PHE A 87 -10.48 -1.89 -6.82
C PHE A 87 -11.91 -1.55 -7.26
N LEU A 88 -12.84 -2.49 -7.11
CA LEU A 88 -14.26 -2.27 -7.43
C LEU A 88 -14.87 -1.20 -6.54
N TYR A 89 -14.56 -1.21 -5.24
CA TYR A 89 -15.02 -0.20 -4.30
C TYR A 89 -14.52 1.20 -4.70
N GLY A 90 -13.22 1.36 -4.97
CA GLY A 90 -12.66 2.63 -5.41
C GLY A 90 -13.26 3.11 -6.74
N PHE A 91 -13.43 2.20 -7.70
CA PHE A 91 -14.04 2.50 -9.00
C PHE A 91 -15.50 2.94 -8.87
N LEU A 92 -16.29 2.23 -8.05
CA LEU A 92 -17.68 2.58 -7.78
C LEU A 92 -17.77 3.90 -7.02
N ALA A 93 -16.97 4.10 -5.96
CA ALA A 93 -16.94 5.33 -5.19
C ALA A 93 -16.65 6.55 -6.09
N PHE A 94 -15.73 6.40 -7.04
CA PHE A 94 -15.41 7.44 -8.02
C PHE A 94 -16.58 7.75 -8.97
N TYR A 95 -17.24 6.72 -9.51
CA TYR A 95 -18.31 6.90 -10.50
C TYR A 95 -19.69 7.25 -9.90
N SER A 96 -19.94 6.85 -8.66
CA SER A 96 -21.24 7.04 -8.01
C SER A 96 -21.45 8.45 -7.45
N ASN A 97 -20.47 9.36 -7.59
CA ASN A 97 -20.54 10.75 -7.12
C ASN A 97 -21.00 10.84 -5.64
N ILE A 98 -20.64 9.81 -4.85
CA ILE A 98 -20.93 9.78 -3.42
C ILE A 98 -19.97 10.78 -2.78
N SER A 99 -20.52 11.83 -2.18
CA SER A 99 -19.73 12.83 -1.49
C SER A 99 -18.93 12.15 -0.35
N SER A 100 -17.60 12.34 -0.35
CA SER A 100 -16.68 11.73 0.62
C SER A 100 -17.03 12.03 2.10
N THR A 101 -17.85 13.05 2.32
CA THR A 101 -18.42 13.47 3.60
C THR A 101 -19.44 12.50 4.21
N GLU A 102 -20.16 11.71 3.40
CA GLU A 102 -21.06 10.66 3.92
C GLU A 102 -20.33 9.35 4.24
N ILE A 103 -19.23 9.09 3.55
CA ILE A 103 -18.45 7.85 3.69
C ILE A 103 -17.57 7.89 4.96
N CYS A 104 -17.03 9.06 5.29
CA CYS A 104 -15.95 9.16 6.28
C CYS A 104 -15.70 10.61 6.72
N SER A 105 -16.15 10.97 7.92
CA SER A 105 -15.95 12.30 8.50
C SER A 105 -14.47 12.66 8.70
N TRP A 106 -13.59 11.65 8.77
CA TRP A 106 -12.17 11.83 9.04
C TRP A 106 -11.27 11.82 7.78
N CYS A 107 -11.83 11.51 6.61
CA CYS A 107 -11.04 11.38 5.36
C CYS A 107 -10.49 12.73 4.90
N LYS A 108 -11.16 13.84 5.23
CA LYS A 108 -10.64 15.20 5.02
C LYS A 108 -9.31 15.44 5.76
N TYR A 109 -9.10 14.80 6.91
CA TYR A 109 -7.84 14.91 7.66
C TYR A 109 -6.74 13.99 7.12
N LEU A 110 -7.08 12.98 6.30
CA LEU A 110 -6.08 12.18 5.60
C LEU A 110 -5.48 12.96 4.44
N ASP A 111 -6.31 13.60 3.60
CA ASP A 111 -5.80 14.47 2.54
C ASP A 111 -5.20 15.76 3.09
N CYS A 112 -5.72 16.23 4.23
CA CYS A 112 -5.23 17.45 4.87
C CYS A 112 -4.95 17.27 6.37
N PRO A 113 -3.76 16.78 6.74
CA PRO A 113 -3.38 16.58 8.15
C PRO A 113 -3.19 17.89 8.93
N VAL A 114 -3.03 19.03 8.25
CA VAL A 114 -2.91 20.36 8.87
C VAL A 114 -4.16 21.18 8.53
N PRO A 115 -5.08 21.43 9.48
CA PRO A 115 -6.39 22.02 9.18
C PRO A 115 -6.40 23.51 8.80
N ASP A 116 -5.27 24.22 8.87
CA ASP A 116 -5.17 25.69 8.74
C ASP A 116 -4.26 26.15 7.59
N ASN A 117 -4.05 25.28 6.59
CA ASN A 117 -3.33 25.61 5.37
C ASN A 117 -4.29 26.15 4.29
N ALA A 118 -3.90 27.22 3.61
CA ALA A 118 -4.69 27.88 2.57
C ALA A 118 -5.06 26.97 1.37
N PHE A 119 -4.49 25.76 1.30
CA PHE A 119 -4.66 24.80 0.21
C PHE A 119 -5.78 23.76 0.44
N CYS A 120 -6.38 23.67 1.64
CA CYS A 120 -7.42 22.69 1.98
C CYS A 120 -8.83 23.29 2.18
N GLN A 121 -9.00 24.58 1.84
CA GLN A 121 -10.28 25.29 1.90
C GLN A 121 -11.00 25.36 0.54
N GLN A 122 -10.56 24.57 -0.44
CA GLN A 122 -11.10 24.60 -1.80
C GLN A 122 -12.15 23.50 -2.03
#